data_AF-A0A8T7H0I2-F1
#
_entry.id   AF-A0A8T7H0I2-F1
#
_cell.length_a   1.000
_cell.length_b   1.000
_cell.length_c   1.000
_cell.angle_alpha   90.00
_cell.angle_beta   90.00
_cell.angle_gamma   90.00
#
_symmetry.space_group_name_H-M   'P 1'
#
loop_
_entity.id
_entity.type
_entity.pdbx_description
1 polymer ?
#
loop_
_entity_poly.entity_id
_entity_poly.type
_entity_poly.pdbx_seq_one_letter_code
_entity_poly.pdbx_strand_id
1 'polypeptide(L)' 'MSELKEVERLVRFAEKISEDRSYSIKELASIWSLDEASAKKVLRKLRREGFVRRTRSGRYKLSLAGRVIVKIFKMVRR' A
#
# COMPACT_ATOMS: atom_id res chain seq x y z
N MET A 1 2.21 -7.28 -19.16
CA MET A 1 1.62 -6.00 -18.72
C MET A 1 2.75 -5.00 -18.60
N SER A 2 2.61 -3.76 -19.09
CA SER A 2 3.68 -2.75 -18.91
C SER A 2 3.91 -2.49 -17.43
N GLU A 3 5.17 -2.31 -17.03
CA GLU A 3 5.57 -2.06 -15.62
C GLU A 3 4.78 -0.89 -15.00
N LEU A 4 4.51 0.15 -15.81
CA LEU A 4 3.69 1.29 -15.43
C LEU A 4 2.29 0.91 -14.92
N LYS A 5 1.62 -0.09 -15.52
CA LYS A 5 0.29 -0.55 -15.10
C LYS A 5 0.33 -1.23 -13.73
N GLU A 6 1.40 -1.98 -13.43
CA GLU A 6 1.54 -2.62 -12.12
C GLU A 6 1.87 -1.57 -11.04
N VAL A 7 2.71 -0.57 -11.34
CA VAL A 7 2.98 0.54 -10.43
C VAL A 7 1.70 1.31 -10.13
N GLU A 8 0.91 1.68 -11.14
CA GLU A 8 -0.38 2.36 -10.92
C GLU A 8 -1.30 1.53 -10.01
N ARG A 9 -1.37 0.21 -10.25
CA ARG A 9 -2.15 -0.71 -9.42
C ARG A 9 -1.70 -0.69 -7.96
N LEU A 10 -0.39 -0.74 -7.71
CA LEU A 10 0.16 -0.70 -6.36
C LEU A 10 -0.09 0.64 -5.66
N VAL A 11 0.07 1.75 -6.38
CA VAL A 11 -0.20 3.09 -5.85
C VAL A 11 -1.65 3.21 -5.40
N ARG A 12 -2.62 2.70 -6.16
CA ARG A 12 -4.05 2.69 -5.77
C ARG A 12 -4.32 1.91 -4.48
N PHE A 13 -3.59 0.83 -4.22
CA PHE A 13 -3.69 0.12 -2.94
C PHE A 13 -3.05 0.91 -1.79
N ALA A 14 -1.89 1.53 -2.04
CA ALA A 14 -1.18 2.35 -1.07
C ALA A 14 -1.96 3.62 -0.71
N GLU A 15 -2.66 4.22 -1.67
CA GLU A 15 -3.46 5.44 -1.52
C GLU A 15 -4.57 5.31 -0.46
N LYS A 16 -5.13 4.11 -0.33
CA LYS A 16 -6.18 3.80 0.65
C LYS A 16 -5.67 3.68 2.09
N ILE A 17 -4.34 3.69 2.30
CA ILE A 17 -3.71 3.58 3.62
C ILE A 17 -3.50 4.99 4.20
N SER A 18 -3.98 5.23 5.42
CA SER A 18 -3.70 6.52 6.11
C SER A 18 -2.21 6.68 6.42
N GLU A 19 -1.71 7.90 6.31
CA GLU A 19 -0.31 8.23 6.60
C GLU A 19 0.04 8.09 8.09
N ASP A 20 -0.91 8.31 8.98
CA ASP A 20 -0.70 8.42 10.43
C ASP A 20 -1.02 7.14 11.20
N ARG A 21 -1.53 6.12 10.52
CA ARG A 21 -1.97 4.87 11.15
C ARG A 21 -1.13 3.67 10.69
N SER A 22 -1.15 2.63 11.52
CA SER A 22 -0.60 1.31 11.17
C SER A 22 -1.71 0.28 11.25
N TYR A 23 -1.64 -0.73 10.38
CA TYR A 23 -2.73 -1.67 10.12
C TYR A 23 -2.24 -3.12 10.26
N SER A 24 -3.08 -3.98 10.82
CA SER A 24 -2.94 -5.44 10.69
C SER A 24 -3.31 -5.89 9.28
N ILE A 25 -3.01 -7.15 8.96
CA ILE A 25 -3.41 -7.73 7.67
C ILE A 25 -4.94 -7.78 7.50
N LYS A 26 -5.69 -8.01 8.58
CA LYS A 26 -7.16 -8.07 8.54
C LYS A 26 -7.77 -6.72 8.22
N GLU A 27 -7.25 -5.64 8.82
CA GLU A 27 -7.69 -4.28 8.51
C GLU A 27 -7.37 -3.91 7.06
N LEU A 28 -6.18 -4.26 6.55
CA LEU A 28 -5.82 -4.02 5.14
C LEU A 28 -6.71 -4.81 4.18
N ALA A 29 -7.03 -6.07 4.49
CA ALA A 29 -7.94 -6.88 3.70
C ALA A 29 -9.33 -6.21 3.58
N SER A 30 -9.85 -5.67 4.68
CA SER A 30 -11.10 -4.90 4.70
C SER A 30 -11.01 -3.61 3.87
N ILE A 31 -9.95 -2.81 4.04
CA ILE A 31 -9.74 -1.55 3.28
C ILE A 31 -9.65 -1.80 1.77
N TRP A 32 -9.08 -2.93 1.37
CA TRP A 32 -8.92 -3.30 -0.03
C TRP A 32 -10.09 -4.11 -0.59
N SER A 33 -11.07 -4.49 0.25
CA SER A 33 -12.17 -5.38 -0.10
C SER A 33 -11.67 -6.71 -0.70
N LEU A 34 -10.66 -7.31 -0.06
CA LEU A 34 -10.03 -8.56 -0.46
C LEU A 34 -10.11 -9.60 0.66
N ASP A 35 -10.03 -10.88 0.30
CA ASP A 35 -9.72 -11.93 1.27
C ASP A 35 -8.29 -11.79 1.82
N GLU A 36 -8.04 -12.40 2.99
CA GLU A 36 -6.75 -12.24 3.68
C GLU A 36 -5.57 -12.79 2.86
N ALA A 37 -5.76 -13.84 2.05
CA ALA A 37 -4.69 -14.41 1.23
C ALA A 37 -4.32 -13.49 0.07
N SER A 38 -5.30 -12.91 -0.61
CA SER A 38 -5.09 -11.91 -1.66
C SER A 38 -4.46 -10.64 -1.10
N ALA A 39 -4.94 -10.16 0.07
CA ALA A 39 -4.33 -9.03 0.76
C ALA A 39 -2.87 -9.29 1.12
N LYS A 40 -2.52 -10.51 1.57
CA LYS A 40 -1.12 -10.90 1.83
C LYS A 40 -0.26 -10.82 0.58
N LYS A 41 -0.77 -11.24 -0.58
CA LYS A 41 -0.05 -11.15 -1.86
C LYS A 41 0.21 -9.70 -2.25
N VAL A 42 -0.80 -8.83 -2.16
CA VAL A 42 -0.67 -7.38 -2.43
C VAL A 42 0.32 -6.74 -1.45
N LEU A 43 0.20 -7.02 -0.16
CA LEU A 43 1.08 -6.50 0.87
C LEU A 43 2.55 -6.91 0.65
N ARG A 44 2.79 -8.16 0.26
CA ARG A 44 4.16 -8.63 -0.07
C ARG A 44 4.75 -7.83 -1.22
N LYS A 45 3.97 -7.54 -2.26
CA LYS A 45 4.39 -6.67 -3.39
C LYS A 45 4.66 -5.24 -2.90
N LEU A 46 3.72 -4.61 -2.21
CA LEU A 46 3.89 -3.26 -1.66
C LEU A 46 5.13 -3.13 -0.75
N ARG A 47 5.46 -4.18 0.01
CA ARG A 47 6.68 -4.21 0.83
C ARG A 47 7.95 -4.36 -0.01
N ARG A 48 7.93 -5.24 -1.01
CA ARG A 48 9.07 -5.46 -1.91
C ARG A 48 9.42 -4.20 -2.68
N GLU A 49 8.41 -3.51 -3.21
CA GLU A 49 8.56 -2.25 -3.95
C GLU A 49 8.72 -1.02 -3.03
N GLY A 50 8.84 -1.22 -1.71
CA GLY A 50 9.17 -0.13 -0.77
C GLY A 50 8.02 0.83 -0.41
N PHE A 51 6.78 0.61 -0.86
CA PHE A 51 5.62 1.45 -0.49
C PHE A 51 5.24 1.34 0.99
N VAL A 52 5.37 0.15 1.55
CA VAL A 52 4.90 -0.18 2.90
C VAL A 52 6.04 -0.79 3.72
N ARG A 53 6.10 -0.44 5.00
CA ARG A 53 7.02 -1.04 5.97
C ARG A 53 6.27 -1.72 7.12
N ARG A 54 6.90 -2.73 7.71
CA ARG A 54 6.42 -3.40 8.92
C ARG A 54 6.94 -2.67 10.17
N THR A 55 6.09 -2.45 11.16
CA THR A 55 6.46 -1.89 12.46
C THR A 55 7.00 -2.98 13.40
N ARG A 56 7.59 -2.58 14.53
CA ARG A 56 8.03 -3.52 15.57
C ARG A 56 6.89 -4.37 16.14
N SER A 57 5.68 -3.81 16.23
CA SER A 57 4.45 -4.52 16.63
C SER A 57 3.88 -5.47 15.56
N GLY A 58 4.56 -5.62 14.43
CA GLY A 58 4.15 -6.49 13.35
C GLY A 58 3.05 -5.94 12.43
N ARG A 59 2.58 -4.71 12.68
CA ARG A 59 1.62 -3.96 11.85
C ARG A 59 2.31 -3.32 10.64
N TYR A 60 1.55 -2.75 9.73
CA TYR A 60 2.03 -2.21 8.45
C TYR A 60 1.60 -0.76 8.27
N LYS A 61 2.49 0.09 7.77
CA LYS A 61 2.18 1.49 7.43
C LYS A 61 3.00 1.94 6.23
N LEU A 62 2.59 3.06 5.62
CA LEU A 62 3.35 3.66 4.52
C LEU A 62 4.80 3.96 4.94
N SER A 63 5.73 3.67 4.04
CA SER A 63 7.11 4.15 4.14
C SER A 63 7.18 5.64 3.77
N LEU A 64 8.35 6.27 3.98
CA LEU A 64 8.55 7.65 3.53
C LEU A 64 8.38 7.77 2.01
N ALA A 65 9.01 6.85 1.25
CA ALA A 65 8.88 6.80 -0.20
C ALA A 65 7.42 6.59 -0.64
N GLY A 66 6.70 5.67 0.00
CA GLY A 66 5.28 5.41 -0.27
C GLY A 66 4.41 6.65 -0.07
N ARG A 67 4.64 7.43 0.99
CA ARG A 67 3.92 8.70 1.22
C ARG A 67 4.17 9.71 0.11
N VAL A 68 5.43 9.90 -0.29
CA VAL A 68 5.80 10.83 -1.37
C VAL A 68 5.13 10.43 -2.68
N ILE A 69 5.19 9.14 -3.05
CA ILE A 69 4.59 8.64 -4.29
C ILE A 69 3.06 8.81 -4.27
N VAL A 70 2.39 8.46 -3.18
CA VAL A 70 0.94 8.65 -3.04
C VAL A 70 0.56 10.13 -3.15
N LYS A 71 1.34 11.03 -2.55
CA LYS A 71 1.12 12.48 -2.65
C LYS A 71 1.26 12.99 -4.08
N ILE A 72 2.33 12.60 -4.79
CA ILE A 72 2.52 12.95 -6.20
C ILE A 72 1.36 12.43 -7.05
N PHE A 73 0.96 11.18 -6.84
CA PHE A 73 -0.14 10.57 -7.58
C PHE A 73 -1.47 11.32 -7.41
N LYS A 74 -1.81 11.73 -6.17
CA LYS A 74 -2.98 12.56 -5.88
C LYS A 74 -2.92 13.95 -6.51
N MET A 75 -1.72 14.53 -6.62
CA MET A 75 -1.52 15.84 -7.25
C MET A 75 -1.71 15.78 -8.77
N VAL A 76 -1.21 14.72 -9.43
CA VAL A 76 -1.26 14.58 -10.89
C VAL A 76 -2.64 14.18 -11.41
N ARG A 77 -3.45 13.47 -10.61
CA ARG A 77 -4.82 13.07 -11.00
C ARG A 77 -5.91 14.11 -10.66
N ARG A 78 -5.53 15.24 -10.06
CA ARG A 78 -6.40 16.41 -9.93
C ARG A 78 -6.43 17.18 -11.24
#